data_AF-A0A955ZEG8-F1
#
_entry.id   AF-A0A955ZEG8-F1
#
_cell.length_a   1.000
_cell.length_b   1.000
_cell.length_c   1.000
_cell.angle_alpha   90.00
_cell.angle_beta   90.00
_cell.angle_gamma   90.00
#
_symmetry.space_group_name_H-M   'P 1'
#
loop_
_entity.id
_entity.type
_entity.pdbx_description
1 polymer ?
#
loop_
_entity_poly.entity_id
_entity_poly.type
_entity_poly.pdbx_seq_one_letter_code
_entity_poly.pdbx_strand_id
1 'polypeptide(L)'
;MHRPLLLGGFMRVGKSTVGPRVAERAGVPFVDLDAGIVEAAGRSIREIFEADGEGAFRALERDRLEAELSDPTPRVIALGGGALLTRELRLRALERAVVITLEAPLAVLRARAPGDATRPLFDERAAQLLEQRAVVYAEAHARVDATRSVAQVADDVLDVWQRDPVCVAAGLSSYAVDVDVDIAVDRAAAAMQTSTGVLVVSDVNVAPLHAAPILAALTAAGHSLQSVVLPAGEEHKTIAGAERVWRAAHDMGLDRKGRMLALGGGVVSDIAGFAASTWLRGVSWAGLPSTLLAMVDASVGGKTAVDFGIAKNAVGAFWQPTGVACDVALLQTEPDRGYRSALSEVVKTALIGDPALLTLLETRRDAILARDPATLVEVVRRCVVVKAGVVSRDEREAGLRATLNLGHTFGHALEAY
;
A
#
# COMPACT_ATOMS: atom_id res chain seq x y z
N MET A 1 -8.17 5.99 17.48
CA MET A 1 -7.05 5.48 18.31
C MET A 1 -6.22 4.57 17.43
N HIS A 2 -4.90 4.72 17.42
CA HIS A 2 -4.01 3.97 16.53
C HIS A 2 -3.70 2.58 17.11
N ARG A 3 -3.74 1.54 16.28
CA ARG A 3 -3.14 0.24 16.60
C ARG A 3 -1.61 0.39 16.80
N PRO A 4 -0.90 -0.59 17.39
CA PRO A 4 0.55 -0.50 17.61
C PRO A 4 1.33 -0.12 16.34
N LEU A 5 2.49 0.53 16.50
CA LEU A 5 3.46 0.80 15.45
C LEU A 5 4.66 -0.14 15.62
N LEU A 6 5.02 -0.85 14.55
CA LEU A 6 6.26 -1.61 14.47
C LEU A 6 7.28 -0.89 13.59
N LEU A 7 8.47 -0.65 14.13
CA LEU A 7 9.61 -0.13 13.39
C LEU A 7 10.52 -1.28 13.00
N GLY A 8 10.52 -1.60 11.71
CA GLY A 8 11.38 -2.57 11.05
C GLY A 8 12.58 -1.94 10.34
N GLY A 9 13.32 -2.77 9.64
CA GLY A 9 14.49 -2.37 8.84
C GLY A 9 15.79 -3.02 9.30
N PHE A 10 16.84 -2.87 8.50
CA PHE A 10 18.12 -3.53 8.74
C PHE A 10 18.78 -3.05 10.04
N MET A 11 19.74 -3.83 10.56
CA MET A 11 20.49 -3.41 11.74
C MET A 11 21.19 -2.07 11.51
N ARG A 12 21.30 -1.23 12.56
CA ARG A 12 21.89 0.13 12.53
C ARG A 12 21.13 1.18 11.72
N VAL A 13 19.95 0.87 11.21
CA VAL A 13 19.14 1.84 10.47
C VAL A 13 18.56 2.96 11.35
N GLY A 14 18.55 2.78 12.69
CA GLY A 14 18.17 3.83 13.64
C GLY A 14 16.85 3.58 14.39
N LYS A 15 16.31 2.35 14.38
CA LYS A 15 15.06 1.99 15.07
C LYS A 15 15.03 2.42 16.55
N SER A 16 16.04 2.03 17.33
CA SER A 16 16.14 2.38 18.77
C SER A 16 16.51 3.86 19.01
N THR A 17 16.73 4.66 17.96
CA THR A 17 16.93 6.11 18.04
C THR A 17 15.66 6.87 17.66
N VAL A 18 14.99 6.45 16.59
CA VAL A 18 13.75 7.06 16.08
C VAL A 18 12.56 6.66 16.96
N GLY A 19 12.47 5.40 17.36
CA GLY A 19 11.34 4.84 18.10
C GLY A 19 10.98 5.59 19.38
N PRO A 20 11.94 5.87 20.30
CA PRO A 20 11.65 6.64 21.50
C PRO A 20 11.12 8.05 21.21
N ARG A 21 11.62 8.72 20.17
CA ARG A 21 11.15 10.07 19.78
C ARG A 21 9.74 10.06 19.21
N VAL A 22 9.41 9.04 18.42
CA VAL A 22 8.06 8.84 17.90
C VAL A 22 7.10 8.55 19.07
N ALA A 23 7.49 7.69 20.00
CA ALA A 23 6.70 7.34 21.18
C ALA A 23 6.43 8.53 22.09
N GLU A 24 7.49 9.32 22.40
CA GLU A 24 7.40 10.55 23.18
C GLU A 24 6.42 11.55 22.55
N ARG A 25 6.55 11.80 21.25
CA ARG A 25 5.70 12.74 20.52
C ARG A 25 4.24 12.28 20.40
N ALA A 26 4.02 10.97 20.30
CA ALA A 26 2.69 10.38 20.26
C ALA A 26 2.06 10.21 21.66
N GLY A 27 2.83 10.40 22.75
CA GLY A 27 2.35 10.22 24.11
C GLY A 27 2.04 8.76 24.45
N VAL A 28 2.81 7.81 23.90
CA VAL A 28 2.59 6.36 24.01
C VAL A 28 3.87 5.64 24.47
N PRO A 29 3.78 4.42 25.01
CA PRO A 29 4.96 3.66 25.41
C PRO A 29 5.89 3.31 24.24
N PHE A 30 7.18 3.18 24.52
CA PHE A 30 8.18 2.60 23.64
C PHE A 30 8.61 1.23 24.16
N VAL A 31 8.72 0.25 23.27
CA VAL A 31 9.20 -1.11 23.54
C VAL A 31 10.32 -1.42 22.55
N ASP A 32 11.47 -1.88 23.04
CA ASP A 32 12.51 -2.49 22.20
C ASP A 32 12.43 -4.01 22.39
N LEU A 33 12.05 -4.72 21.32
CA LEU A 33 11.75 -6.15 21.38
C LEU A 33 12.98 -6.96 21.81
N ASP A 34 14.15 -6.62 21.27
CA ASP A 34 15.41 -7.29 21.57
C ASP A 34 15.82 -7.04 23.03
N ALA A 35 15.63 -5.81 23.53
CA ALA A 35 15.90 -5.48 24.93
C ALA A 35 14.98 -6.26 25.89
N GLY A 36 13.69 -6.38 25.56
CA GLY A 36 12.73 -7.14 26.36
C GLY A 36 13.05 -8.64 26.42
N ILE A 37 13.61 -9.22 25.35
CA ILE A 37 14.07 -10.62 25.33
C ILE A 37 15.29 -10.79 26.23
N VAL A 38 16.27 -9.88 26.15
CA VAL A 38 17.48 -9.91 26.99
C VAL A 38 17.13 -9.78 28.48
N GLU A 39 16.22 -8.87 28.82
CA GLU A 39 15.73 -8.67 30.19
C GLU A 39 15.06 -9.94 30.72
N ALA A 40 14.16 -10.55 29.94
CA ALA A 40 13.45 -11.76 30.34
C ALA A 40 14.37 -12.99 30.44
N ALA A 41 15.37 -13.11 29.56
CA ALA A 41 16.31 -14.23 29.55
C ALA A 41 17.44 -14.10 30.58
N GLY A 42 17.69 -12.89 31.10
CA GLY A 42 18.84 -12.59 31.96
C GLY A 42 20.20 -12.81 31.30
N ARG A 43 20.22 -12.92 29.96
CA ARG A 43 21.38 -13.28 29.13
C ARG A 43 21.40 -12.40 27.89
N SER A 44 22.58 -12.00 27.45
CA SER A 44 22.76 -11.27 26.19
C SER A 44 22.38 -12.13 24.99
N ILE A 45 22.00 -11.48 23.88
CA ILE A 45 21.70 -12.17 22.61
C ILE A 45 22.86 -13.08 22.19
N ARG A 46 24.11 -12.65 22.41
CA ARG A 46 25.29 -13.44 22.11
C ARG A 46 25.34 -14.74 22.91
N GLU A 47 25.11 -14.67 24.22
CA GLU A 47 25.11 -15.85 25.08
C GLU A 47 23.99 -16.83 24.69
N ILE A 48 22.82 -16.32 24.28
CA ILE A 48 21.71 -17.15 23.77
C ILE A 48 22.13 -17.84 22.46
N PHE A 49 22.75 -17.13 21.53
CA PHE A 49 23.20 -17.70 20.26
C PHE A 49 24.28 -18.76 20.47
N GLU A 50 25.24 -18.50 21.37
CA GLU A 50 26.36 -19.41 21.64
C GLU A 50 25.91 -20.69 22.36
N ALA A 51 24.96 -20.61 23.30
CA ALA A 51 24.52 -21.80 24.05
C ALA A 51 23.32 -22.53 23.41
N ASP A 52 22.36 -21.78 22.87
CA ASP A 52 21.04 -22.30 22.46
C ASP A 52 20.82 -22.23 20.94
N GLY A 53 21.70 -21.51 20.22
CA GLY A 53 21.65 -21.34 18.78
C GLY A 53 20.71 -20.23 18.31
N GLU A 54 20.87 -19.80 17.05
CA GLU A 54 20.03 -18.74 16.46
C GLU A 54 18.54 -19.13 16.41
N GLY A 55 18.24 -20.41 16.14
CA GLY A 55 16.85 -20.88 16.07
C GLY A 55 16.07 -20.68 17.38
N ALA A 56 16.72 -20.89 18.53
CA ALA A 56 16.11 -20.67 19.84
C ALA A 56 15.80 -19.18 20.08
N PHE A 57 16.73 -18.28 19.72
CA PHE A 57 16.47 -16.85 19.78
C PHE A 57 15.31 -16.43 18.86
N ARG A 58 15.24 -16.97 17.64
CA ARG A 58 14.14 -16.67 16.71
C ARG A 58 12.78 -17.14 17.25
N ALA A 59 12.75 -18.24 18.01
CA ALA A 59 11.53 -18.67 18.69
C ALA A 59 11.11 -17.66 19.77
N LEU A 60 12.06 -17.20 20.61
CA LEU A 60 11.80 -16.16 21.62
C LEU A 60 11.32 -14.83 20.98
N GLU A 61 11.96 -14.42 19.87
CA GLU A 61 11.61 -13.22 19.11
C GLU A 61 10.17 -13.30 18.57
N ARG A 62 9.80 -14.45 17.99
CA ARG A 62 8.43 -14.71 17.53
C ARG A 62 7.44 -14.65 18.70
N ASP A 63 7.68 -15.40 19.76
CA ASP A 63 6.72 -15.54 20.86
C ASP A 63 6.48 -14.20 21.56
N ARG A 64 7.54 -13.39 21.72
CA ARG A 64 7.42 -12.02 22.23
C ARG A 64 6.63 -11.13 21.28
N LEU A 65 6.93 -11.15 19.98
CA LEU A 65 6.19 -10.34 19.01
C LEU A 65 4.71 -10.73 18.95
N GLU A 66 4.38 -12.02 19.03
CA GLU A 66 2.98 -12.48 19.09
C GLU A 66 2.24 -11.93 20.32
N ALA A 67 2.90 -11.86 21.47
CA ALA A 67 2.33 -11.24 22.66
C ALA A 67 2.03 -9.75 22.45
N GLU A 68 2.98 -9.01 21.85
CA GLU A 68 2.80 -7.58 21.55
C GLU A 68 1.68 -7.34 20.51
N LEU A 69 1.55 -8.21 19.50
CA LEU A 69 0.49 -8.12 18.47
C LEU A 69 -0.90 -8.48 18.99
N SER A 70 -0.99 -9.17 20.12
CA SER A 70 -2.27 -9.57 20.74
C SER A 70 -2.91 -8.44 21.56
N ASP A 71 -2.13 -7.43 21.96
CA ASP A 71 -2.62 -6.28 22.72
C ASP A 71 -2.80 -5.06 21.79
N PRO A 72 -4.04 -4.59 21.57
CA PRO A 72 -4.33 -3.49 20.64
C PRO A 72 -3.93 -2.10 21.16
N THR A 73 -3.47 -1.98 22.41
CA THR A 73 -3.13 -0.68 23.00
C THR A 73 -2.03 0.04 22.16
N PRO A 74 -2.16 1.35 21.89
CA PRO A 74 -1.17 2.06 21.10
C PRO A 74 0.22 2.08 21.77
N ARG A 75 1.27 1.70 21.04
CA ARG A 75 2.68 1.80 21.45
C ARG A 75 3.62 1.73 20.24
N VAL A 76 4.87 2.15 20.41
CA VAL A 76 5.92 2.02 19.39
C VAL A 76 6.84 0.86 19.75
N ILE A 77 7.03 -0.08 18.83
CA ILE A 77 7.83 -1.29 19.04
C ILE A 77 8.98 -1.30 18.03
N ALA A 78 10.22 -1.21 18.50
CA ALA A 78 11.40 -1.45 17.67
C ALA A 78 11.64 -2.95 17.53
N LEU A 79 11.70 -3.45 16.29
CA LEU A 79 11.90 -4.86 15.99
C LEU A 79 13.38 -5.21 15.78
N GLY A 80 13.77 -6.42 16.17
CA GLY A 80 15.01 -7.04 15.70
C GLY A 80 15.00 -7.22 14.18
N GLY A 81 16.18 -7.22 13.55
CA GLY A 81 16.29 -7.29 12.09
C GLY A 81 15.75 -8.60 11.47
N GLY A 82 15.48 -9.62 12.30
CA GLY A 82 14.96 -10.93 11.92
C GLY A 82 13.54 -11.22 12.42
N ALA A 83 12.88 -10.28 13.11
CA ALA A 83 11.59 -10.52 13.77
C ALA A 83 10.45 -10.89 12.81
N LEU A 84 10.57 -10.50 11.53
CA LEU A 84 9.54 -10.62 10.50
C LEU A 84 9.96 -11.56 9.35
N LEU A 85 10.83 -12.54 9.61
CA LEU A 85 11.33 -13.41 8.53
C LEU A 85 10.27 -14.38 7.99
N THR A 86 9.34 -14.86 8.82
CA THR A 86 8.25 -15.74 8.37
C THR A 86 7.10 -14.93 7.78
N ARG A 87 6.54 -15.37 6.64
CA ARG A 87 5.48 -14.63 5.94
C ARG A 87 4.20 -14.61 6.78
N GLU A 88 3.92 -15.69 7.51
CA GLU A 88 2.75 -15.82 8.37
C GLU A 88 2.77 -14.77 9.49
N LEU A 89 3.92 -14.53 10.10
CA LEU A 89 4.07 -13.51 11.14
C LEU A 89 4.03 -12.10 10.54
N ARG A 90 4.61 -11.89 9.34
CA ARG A 90 4.48 -10.61 8.62
C ARG A 90 3.04 -10.25 8.32
N LEU A 91 2.27 -11.17 7.74
CA LEU A 91 0.87 -10.90 7.41
C LEU A 91 0.06 -10.60 8.68
N ARG A 92 0.31 -11.31 9.79
CA ARG A 92 -0.29 -10.99 11.08
C ARG A 92 0.12 -9.61 11.61
N ALA A 93 1.40 -9.25 11.49
CA ALA A 93 1.90 -7.94 11.89
C ALA A 93 1.25 -6.81 11.06
N LEU A 94 1.11 -7.01 9.74
CA LEU A 94 0.45 -6.05 8.84
C LEU A 94 -1.05 -5.88 9.14
N GLU A 95 -1.72 -6.95 9.60
CA GLU A 95 -3.12 -6.91 10.03
C GLU A 95 -3.28 -6.15 11.36
N ARG A 96 -2.39 -6.39 12.33
CA ARG A 96 -2.57 -5.97 13.72
C ARG A 96 -1.87 -4.67 14.11
N ALA A 97 -0.90 -4.23 13.31
CA ALA A 97 -0.08 -3.06 13.59
C ALA A 97 0.24 -2.29 12.31
N VAL A 98 0.63 -1.02 12.45
CA VAL A 98 1.28 -0.29 11.36
C VAL A 98 2.75 -0.67 11.35
N VAL A 99 3.19 -1.33 10.29
CA VAL A 99 4.59 -1.72 10.07
C VAL A 99 5.28 -0.71 9.17
N ILE A 100 6.33 -0.05 9.66
CA ILE A 100 7.16 0.88 8.88
C ILE A 100 8.58 0.35 8.83
N THR A 101 9.12 0.20 7.62
CA THR A 101 10.52 -0.15 7.41
C THR A 101 11.35 1.12 7.29
N LEU A 102 12.33 1.29 8.18
CA LEU A 102 13.37 2.28 8.00
C LEU A 102 14.43 1.74 7.03
N GLU A 103 14.85 2.54 6.05
CA GLU A 103 15.80 2.15 5.02
C GLU A 103 16.97 3.12 4.91
N ALA A 104 18.18 2.59 4.68
CA ALA A 104 19.32 3.42 4.31
C ALA A 104 20.30 2.58 3.47
N PRO A 105 21.06 3.21 2.55
CA PRO A 105 22.10 2.52 1.80
C PRO A 105 23.10 1.83 2.73
N LEU A 106 23.61 0.67 2.33
CA LEU A 106 24.58 -0.10 3.12
C LEU A 106 25.81 0.73 3.53
N ALA A 107 26.25 1.66 2.66
CA ALA A 107 27.33 2.58 2.97
C ALA A 107 27.05 3.48 4.20
N VAL A 108 25.81 3.97 4.33
CA VAL A 108 25.37 4.78 5.48
C VAL A 108 25.29 3.92 6.74
N LEU A 109 24.78 2.69 6.63
CA LEU A 109 24.68 1.75 7.75
C LEU A 109 26.07 1.35 8.29
N ARG A 110 27.06 1.20 7.39
CA ARG A 110 28.47 0.96 7.74
C ARG A 110 29.08 2.14 8.50
N ALA A 111 28.87 3.37 8.02
CA ALA A 111 29.44 4.57 8.60
C ALA A 111 28.98 4.87 10.04
N ARG A 112 27.79 4.39 10.44
CA ARG A 112 27.22 4.60 11.78
C ARG A 112 27.90 3.81 12.91
N ALA A 113 28.87 2.96 12.61
CA ALA A 113 29.63 2.21 13.62
C ALA A 113 31.08 1.96 13.17
N PRO A 114 31.92 3.02 13.15
CA PRO A 114 33.29 2.95 12.62
C PRO A 114 34.26 2.14 13.50
N GLY A 115 33.97 1.96 14.80
CA GLY A 115 34.81 1.22 15.75
C GLY A 115 34.57 -0.30 15.82
N ASP A 116 33.59 -0.80 15.06
CA ASP A 116 33.22 -2.22 14.99
C ASP A 116 33.73 -2.86 13.68
N ALA A 117 34.68 -2.20 13.02
CA ALA A 117 35.25 -2.54 11.71
C ALA A 117 36.08 -3.85 11.71
N THR A 118 36.36 -4.42 12.90
CA THR A 118 36.95 -5.76 13.06
C THR A 118 35.91 -6.87 13.13
N ARG A 119 34.59 -6.57 13.11
CA ARG A 119 33.54 -7.59 13.06
C ARG A 119 33.23 -8.03 11.61
N PRO A 120 33.22 -9.34 11.30
CA PRO A 120 32.85 -9.90 9.99
C PRO A 120 31.37 -9.73 9.56
N LEU A 121 30.60 -8.82 10.17
CA LEU A 121 29.14 -8.71 9.96
C LEU A 121 28.73 -7.62 8.96
N PHE A 122 29.67 -6.81 8.44
CA PHE A 122 29.43 -5.71 7.51
C PHE A 122 30.23 -5.82 6.20
N ASP A 123 30.57 -7.04 5.81
CA ASP A 123 31.26 -7.44 4.58
C ASP A 123 30.25 -7.74 3.44
N GLU A 124 30.62 -8.60 2.48
CA GLU A 124 29.71 -9.10 1.42
C GLU A 124 28.48 -9.82 1.99
N ARG A 125 28.59 -10.44 3.17
CA ARG A 125 27.50 -11.17 3.82
C ARG A 125 26.35 -10.24 4.23
N ALA A 126 26.64 -8.99 4.58
CA ALA A 126 25.61 -8.00 4.90
C ALA A 126 24.80 -7.58 3.66
N ALA A 127 25.47 -7.44 2.51
CA ALA A 127 24.80 -7.13 1.25
C ALA A 127 23.89 -8.29 0.83
N GLN A 128 24.41 -9.53 0.88
CA GLN A 128 23.62 -10.73 0.63
C GLN A 128 22.42 -10.86 1.58
N LEU A 129 22.62 -10.58 2.87
CA LEU A 129 21.54 -10.65 3.85
C LEU A 129 20.47 -9.57 3.62
N LEU A 130 20.88 -8.35 3.25
CA LEU A 130 19.94 -7.28 2.92
C LEU A 130 19.12 -7.62 1.68
N GLU A 131 19.74 -8.22 0.66
CA GLU A 131 19.07 -8.72 -0.54
C GLU A 131 18.09 -9.86 -0.21
N GLN A 132 18.51 -10.84 0.59
CA GLN A 132 17.64 -11.93 1.08
C GLN A 132 16.42 -11.41 1.86
N ARG A 133 16.56 -10.25 2.52
CA ARG A 133 15.49 -9.61 3.31
C ARG A 133 14.74 -8.52 2.54
N ALA A 134 15.04 -8.28 1.26
CA ALA A 134 14.40 -7.21 0.50
C ALA A 134 12.87 -7.34 0.47
N VAL A 135 12.35 -8.55 0.30
CA VAL A 135 10.90 -8.83 0.37
C VAL A 135 10.32 -8.53 1.75
N VAL A 136 11.03 -8.93 2.81
CA VAL A 136 10.61 -8.70 4.21
C VAL A 136 10.47 -7.21 4.50
N TYR A 137 11.41 -6.42 4.00
CA TYR A 137 11.44 -4.97 4.21
C TYR A 137 10.49 -4.21 3.27
N ALA A 138 10.18 -4.76 2.10
CA ALA A 138 9.19 -4.22 1.18
C ALA A 138 7.74 -4.42 1.65
N GLU A 139 7.43 -5.55 2.30
CA GLU A 139 6.09 -5.84 2.86
C GLU A 139 5.82 -5.01 4.14
N ALA A 140 5.63 -3.71 3.96
CA ALA A 140 5.38 -2.72 5.01
C ALA A 140 4.35 -1.68 4.55
N HIS A 141 3.72 -0.98 5.50
CA HIS A 141 2.79 0.11 5.23
C HIS A 141 3.52 1.33 4.64
N ALA A 142 4.80 1.51 4.97
CA ALA A 142 5.67 2.48 4.33
C ALA A 142 7.14 2.09 4.48
N ARG A 143 7.94 2.63 3.56
CA ARG A 143 9.40 2.65 3.65
C ARG A 143 9.85 4.09 3.85
N VAL A 144 10.63 4.35 4.89
CA VAL A 144 11.08 5.70 5.25
C VAL A 144 12.59 5.78 5.13
N ASP A 145 13.07 6.79 4.39
CA ASP A 145 14.49 7.06 4.20
C ASP A 145 15.14 7.55 5.50
N ALA A 146 15.87 6.66 6.14
CA ALA A 146 16.59 6.91 7.38
C ALA A 146 17.92 7.65 7.18
N THR A 147 18.26 8.11 5.97
CA THR A 147 19.41 9.01 5.75
C THR A 147 19.14 10.45 6.17
N ARG A 148 17.86 10.83 6.30
CA ARG A 148 17.41 12.13 6.80
C ARG A 148 17.70 12.30 8.30
N SER A 149 17.48 13.51 8.82
CA SER A 149 17.64 13.78 10.25
C SER A 149 16.63 12.97 11.08
N VAL A 150 16.99 12.59 12.31
CA VAL A 150 16.11 11.81 13.21
C VAL A 150 14.75 12.49 13.40
N ALA A 151 14.71 13.82 13.44
CA ALA A 151 13.46 14.57 13.57
C ALA A 151 12.55 14.37 12.34
N GLN A 152 13.10 14.52 11.13
CA GLN A 152 12.37 14.30 9.89
C GLN A 152 11.91 12.85 9.72
N VAL A 153 12.75 11.88 10.08
CA VAL A 153 12.36 10.46 10.04
C VAL A 153 11.23 10.19 11.04
N ALA A 154 11.26 10.81 12.23
CA ALA A 154 10.17 10.70 13.18
C ALA A 154 8.88 11.38 12.69
N ASP A 155 8.97 12.50 11.97
CA ASP A 155 7.83 13.15 11.30
C ASP A 155 7.19 12.22 10.26
N ASP A 156 8.00 11.66 9.36
CA ASP A 156 7.55 10.75 8.31
C ASP A 156 6.90 9.48 8.91
N VAL A 157 7.47 8.95 9.99
CA VAL A 157 6.91 7.80 10.73
C VAL A 157 5.57 8.13 11.37
N LEU A 158 5.45 9.30 11.99
CA LEU A 158 4.20 9.74 12.62
C LEU A 158 3.11 9.98 11.59
N ASP A 159 3.43 10.60 10.44
CA ASP A 159 2.48 10.80 9.33
C ASP A 159 1.89 9.46 8.86
N VAL A 160 2.72 8.46 8.60
CA VAL A 160 2.25 7.13 8.19
C VAL A 160 1.41 6.48 9.28
N TRP A 161 1.82 6.57 10.55
CA TRP A 161 1.09 5.95 11.65
C TRP A 161 -0.28 6.62 11.87
N GLN A 162 -0.35 7.93 11.68
CA GLN A 162 -1.58 8.70 11.79
C GLN A 162 -2.58 8.35 10.69
N ARG A 163 -2.10 8.21 9.44
CA ARG A 163 -2.93 7.80 8.30
C ARG A 163 -3.45 6.37 8.39
N ASP A 164 -2.72 5.49 9.08
CA ASP A 164 -3.06 4.06 9.24
C ASP A 164 -3.53 3.39 7.92
N PRO A 165 -2.71 3.46 6.85
CA PRO A 165 -3.11 2.92 5.56
C PRO A 165 -3.28 1.40 5.62
N VAL A 166 -3.89 0.83 4.60
CA VAL A 166 -3.97 -0.63 4.42
C VAL A 166 -2.81 -1.10 3.55
N CYS A 167 -1.99 -2.02 4.06
CA CYS A 167 -0.91 -2.62 3.27
C CYS A 167 -1.43 -3.79 2.42
N VAL A 168 -1.09 -3.78 1.13
CA VAL A 168 -1.26 -4.92 0.22
C VAL A 168 0.11 -5.59 0.06
N ALA A 169 0.31 -6.74 0.70
CA ALA A 169 1.58 -7.46 0.71
C ALA A 169 1.76 -8.29 -0.58
N ALA A 170 2.46 -7.70 -1.55
CA ALA A 170 2.76 -8.27 -2.86
C ALA A 170 4.29 -8.39 -3.08
N GLY A 171 5.00 -8.86 -2.05
CA GLY A 171 6.45 -9.00 -2.09
C GLY A 171 7.18 -7.67 -2.29
N LEU A 172 8.10 -7.61 -3.27
CA LEU A 172 8.84 -6.38 -3.59
C LEU A 172 7.96 -5.24 -4.12
N SER A 173 6.78 -5.58 -4.62
CA SER A 173 5.81 -4.65 -5.20
C SER A 173 4.68 -4.30 -4.23
N SER A 174 4.87 -4.52 -2.93
CA SER A 174 3.90 -4.13 -1.90
C SER A 174 3.68 -2.62 -1.90
N TYR A 175 2.45 -2.22 -1.57
CA TYR A 175 2.04 -0.82 -1.55
C TYR A 175 0.97 -0.59 -0.49
N ALA A 176 0.72 0.69 -0.23
CA ALA A 176 -0.28 1.16 0.71
C ALA A 176 -1.51 1.71 -0.01
N VAL A 177 -2.67 1.50 0.60
CA VAL A 177 -3.93 2.14 0.25
C VAL A 177 -4.32 3.09 1.38
N ASP A 178 -4.28 4.39 1.09
CA ASP A 178 -4.80 5.44 1.97
C ASP A 178 -6.31 5.57 1.74
N VAL A 179 -7.10 5.66 2.82
CA VAL A 179 -8.56 5.84 2.74
C VAL A 179 -8.94 6.93 3.73
N ASP A 180 -9.35 8.09 3.23
CA ASP A 180 -9.72 9.23 4.05
C ASP A 180 -10.53 10.26 3.22
N VAL A 181 -10.75 11.45 3.78
CA VAL A 181 -11.43 12.58 3.14
C VAL A 181 -10.41 13.67 2.78
N ASP A 182 -10.55 14.26 1.59
CA ASP A 182 -9.75 15.41 1.13
C ASP A 182 -8.23 15.12 1.03
N ILE A 183 -7.86 13.87 0.75
CA ILE A 183 -6.47 13.41 0.64
C ILE A 183 -5.94 13.34 -0.81
N ALA A 184 -6.80 13.49 -1.83
CA ALA A 184 -6.41 13.22 -3.21
C ALA A 184 -5.20 14.04 -3.68
N VAL A 185 -5.16 15.33 -3.37
CA VAL A 185 -4.09 16.25 -3.82
C VAL A 185 -2.76 15.90 -3.15
N ASP A 186 -2.75 15.76 -1.83
CA ASP A 186 -1.54 15.50 -1.06
C ASP A 186 -0.98 14.11 -1.39
N ARG A 187 -1.84 13.11 -1.55
CA ARG A 187 -1.40 11.76 -1.92
C ARG A 187 -0.94 11.66 -3.37
N ALA A 188 -1.54 12.41 -4.29
CA ALA A 188 -1.02 12.54 -5.66
C ALA A 188 0.41 13.08 -5.66
N ALA A 189 0.65 14.18 -4.96
CA ALA A 189 1.96 14.79 -4.85
C ALA A 189 2.97 13.84 -4.19
N ALA A 190 2.59 13.19 -3.08
CA ALA A 190 3.44 12.22 -2.39
C ALA A 190 3.81 11.02 -3.29
N ALA A 191 2.82 10.45 -4.00
CA ALA A 191 3.02 9.31 -4.87
C ALA A 191 3.91 9.64 -6.09
N MET A 192 4.03 10.91 -6.48
CA MET A 192 4.84 11.34 -7.62
C MET A 192 6.23 11.87 -7.23
N GLN A 193 6.52 12.00 -5.92
CA GLN A 193 7.83 12.44 -5.43
C GLN A 193 8.97 11.68 -6.12
N THR A 194 10.05 12.40 -6.43
CA THR A 194 11.26 11.91 -7.11
C THR A 194 11.08 11.46 -8.57
N SER A 195 9.88 11.56 -9.14
CA SER A 195 9.67 11.26 -10.55
C SER A 195 10.27 12.32 -11.48
N THR A 196 10.86 11.88 -12.59
CA THR A 196 11.40 12.73 -13.67
C THR A 196 10.31 13.34 -14.54
N GLY A 197 9.10 12.76 -14.57
CA GLY A 197 7.95 13.26 -15.32
C GLY A 197 6.68 12.50 -14.95
N VAL A 198 5.54 13.19 -14.97
CA VAL A 198 4.25 12.65 -14.55
C VAL A 198 3.24 12.73 -15.69
N LEU A 199 2.66 11.58 -16.05
CA LEU A 199 1.53 11.51 -16.98
C LEU A 199 0.24 11.26 -16.19
N VAL A 200 -0.66 12.23 -16.16
CA VAL A 200 -1.99 12.08 -15.53
C VAL A 200 -2.96 11.52 -16.55
N VAL A 201 -3.52 10.34 -16.27
CA VAL A 201 -4.53 9.68 -17.10
C VAL A 201 -5.88 9.84 -16.42
N SER A 202 -6.86 10.39 -17.12
CA SER A 202 -8.23 10.55 -16.63
C SER A 202 -9.24 10.36 -17.76
N ASP A 203 -10.53 10.55 -17.48
CA ASP A 203 -11.59 10.51 -18.49
C ASP A 203 -12.37 11.82 -18.59
N VAL A 204 -13.20 11.95 -19.62
CA VAL A 204 -13.97 13.16 -19.92
C VAL A 204 -14.98 13.56 -18.83
N ASN A 205 -15.37 12.64 -17.94
CA ASN A 205 -16.28 12.94 -16.83
C ASN A 205 -15.51 13.40 -15.59
N VAL A 206 -14.38 12.76 -15.28
CA VAL A 206 -13.61 12.97 -14.05
C VAL A 206 -12.66 14.16 -14.18
N ALA A 207 -11.99 14.30 -15.33
CA ALA A 207 -10.95 15.32 -15.50
C ALA A 207 -11.45 16.76 -15.25
N PRO A 208 -12.62 17.20 -15.79
CA PRO A 208 -13.11 18.55 -15.58
C PRO A 208 -13.48 18.86 -14.12
N LEU A 209 -13.77 17.84 -13.32
CA LEU A 209 -14.19 17.98 -11.92
C LEU A 209 -12.99 18.01 -10.97
N HIS A 210 -11.99 17.16 -11.20
CA HIS A 210 -11.00 16.81 -10.17
C HIS A 210 -9.54 17.01 -10.59
N ALA A 211 -9.23 17.13 -11.88
CA ALA A 211 -7.84 17.16 -12.32
C ALA A 211 -7.12 18.47 -11.99
N ALA A 212 -7.81 19.61 -12.04
CA ALA A 212 -7.19 20.93 -11.87
C ALA A 212 -6.37 21.09 -10.56
N PRO A 213 -6.91 20.78 -9.36
CA PRO A 213 -6.13 20.89 -8.12
C PRO A 213 -4.93 19.93 -8.08
N ILE A 214 -5.07 18.73 -8.64
CA ILE A 214 -3.99 17.73 -8.70
C ILE A 214 -2.87 18.21 -9.61
N LEU A 215 -3.20 18.69 -10.81
CA LEU A 215 -2.21 19.22 -11.76
C LEU A 215 -1.48 20.43 -11.19
N ALA A 216 -2.19 21.32 -10.47
CA ALA A 216 -1.59 22.48 -9.80
C ALA A 216 -0.59 22.07 -8.73
N ALA A 217 -0.93 21.09 -7.87
CA ALA A 217 -0.02 20.60 -6.84
C ALA A 217 1.23 19.91 -7.43
N LEU A 218 1.06 19.09 -8.47
CA LEU A 218 2.18 18.45 -9.16
C LEU A 218 3.10 19.47 -9.85
N THR A 219 2.53 20.52 -10.43
CA THR A 219 3.28 21.63 -11.02
C THR A 219 4.05 22.40 -9.95
N ALA A 220 3.42 22.70 -8.80
CA ALA A 220 4.05 23.37 -7.67
C ALA A 220 5.20 22.54 -7.06
N ALA A 221 5.10 21.21 -7.12
CA ALA A 221 6.17 20.29 -6.74
C ALA A 221 7.32 20.20 -7.78
N GLY A 222 7.22 20.89 -8.91
CA GLY A 222 8.28 21.00 -9.92
C GLY A 222 8.34 19.86 -10.93
N HIS A 223 7.27 19.08 -11.09
CA HIS A 223 7.24 17.97 -12.05
C HIS A 223 7.05 18.46 -13.50
N SER A 224 7.75 17.81 -14.45
CA SER A 224 7.35 17.84 -15.86
C SER A 224 6.05 17.05 -16.02
N LEU A 225 5.00 17.67 -16.53
CA LEU A 225 3.63 17.16 -16.42
C LEU A 225 2.90 17.21 -17.76
N GLN A 226 2.23 16.12 -18.11
CA GLN A 226 1.24 16.07 -19.18
C GLN A 226 0.00 15.35 -18.68
N SER A 227 -1.18 15.69 -19.24
CA SER A 227 -2.41 14.94 -19.00
C SER A 227 -2.97 14.35 -20.29
N VAL A 228 -3.61 13.20 -20.17
CA VAL A 228 -4.36 12.55 -21.25
C VAL A 228 -5.77 12.25 -20.75
N VAL A 229 -6.76 12.70 -21.52
CA VAL A 229 -8.19 12.54 -21.20
C VAL A 229 -8.77 11.51 -22.17
N LEU A 230 -9.20 10.38 -21.62
CA LEU A 230 -9.80 9.28 -22.34
C LEU A 230 -11.33 9.49 -22.48
N PRO A 231 -11.96 8.96 -23.54
CA PRO A 231 -13.40 8.80 -23.56
C PRO A 231 -13.86 7.92 -22.39
N ALA A 232 -15.02 8.24 -21.79
CA ALA A 232 -15.55 7.51 -20.64
C ALA A 232 -16.46 6.36 -21.08
N GLY A 233 -16.38 5.21 -20.39
CA GLY A 233 -17.19 4.03 -20.67
C GLY A 233 -16.35 2.76 -20.84
N GLU A 234 -16.93 1.59 -20.53
CA GLU A 234 -16.25 0.29 -20.66
C GLU A 234 -15.91 0.00 -22.13
N GLU A 235 -16.72 0.47 -23.07
CA GLU A 235 -16.48 0.35 -24.52
C GLU A 235 -15.18 1.00 -25.00
N HIS A 236 -14.60 1.88 -24.18
CA HIS A 236 -13.33 2.54 -24.46
C HIS A 236 -12.13 1.89 -23.77
N LYS A 237 -12.37 0.86 -22.95
CA LYS A 237 -11.37 0.02 -22.31
C LYS A 237 -10.72 -0.94 -23.31
N THR A 238 -10.01 -0.38 -24.28
CA THR A 238 -9.49 -1.11 -25.44
C THR A 238 -8.00 -0.84 -25.63
N ILE A 239 -7.35 -1.60 -26.51
CA ILE A 239 -5.97 -1.33 -26.95
C ILE A 239 -5.83 0.11 -27.50
N ALA A 240 -6.85 0.63 -28.18
CA ALA A 240 -6.84 2.02 -28.67
C ALA A 240 -6.83 3.04 -27.52
N GLY A 241 -7.46 2.72 -26.38
CA GLY A 241 -7.37 3.50 -25.15
C GLY A 241 -5.95 3.52 -24.58
N ALA A 242 -5.32 2.35 -24.48
CA ALA A 242 -3.92 2.23 -24.04
C ALA A 242 -2.94 2.95 -25.00
N GLU A 243 -3.18 2.88 -26.31
CA GLU A 243 -2.38 3.56 -27.32
C GLU A 243 -2.38 5.08 -27.15
N ARG A 244 -3.53 5.68 -26.78
CA ARG A 244 -3.60 7.13 -26.47
C ARG A 244 -2.71 7.49 -25.29
N VAL A 245 -2.65 6.64 -24.26
CA VAL A 245 -1.76 6.84 -23.11
C VAL A 245 -0.30 6.71 -23.52
N TRP A 246 0.06 5.72 -24.32
CA TRP A 246 1.45 5.57 -24.83
C TRP A 246 1.89 6.72 -25.72
N ARG A 247 0.99 7.25 -26.57
CA ARG A 247 1.28 8.45 -27.37
C ARG A 247 1.57 9.66 -26.48
N ALA A 248 0.73 9.90 -25.47
CA ALA A 248 0.99 10.98 -24.52
C ALA A 248 2.31 10.80 -23.75
N ALA A 249 2.64 9.55 -23.35
CA ALA A 249 3.91 9.22 -22.72
C ALA A 249 5.11 9.47 -23.66
N HIS A 250 4.97 9.14 -24.94
CA HIS A 250 5.98 9.41 -25.96
C HIS A 250 6.20 10.91 -26.16
N ASP A 251 5.11 11.66 -26.33
CA ASP A 251 5.14 13.09 -26.66
C ASP A 251 5.78 13.92 -25.55
N MET A 252 5.57 13.54 -24.28
CA MET A 252 6.23 14.18 -23.14
C MET A 252 7.65 13.67 -22.86
N GLY A 253 8.13 12.66 -23.60
CA GLY A 253 9.42 12.03 -23.36
C GLY A 253 9.51 11.27 -22.03
N LEU A 254 8.44 10.62 -21.60
CA LEU A 254 8.38 9.90 -20.31
C LEU A 254 9.40 8.76 -20.27
N ASP A 255 10.43 8.90 -19.42
CA ASP A 255 11.50 7.90 -19.25
C ASP A 255 11.15 6.82 -18.20
N ARG A 256 12.11 5.92 -17.91
CA ARG A 256 11.92 4.82 -16.93
C ARG A 256 11.75 5.27 -15.47
N LYS A 257 12.09 6.52 -15.15
CA LYS A 257 11.90 7.13 -13.82
C LYS A 257 10.63 8.00 -13.78
N GLY A 258 9.95 8.14 -14.92
CA GLY A 258 8.63 8.73 -15.03
C GLY A 258 7.57 7.90 -14.34
N ARG A 259 6.43 8.52 -14.03
CA ARG A 259 5.29 7.87 -13.37
C ARG A 259 3.97 8.20 -14.07
N MET A 260 3.04 7.26 -14.04
CA MET A 260 1.65 7.50 -14.46
C MET A 260 0.75 7.65 -13.24
N LEU A 261 -0.18 8.60 -13.27
CA LEU A 261 -1.19 8.80 -12.22
C LEU A 261 -2.58 8.56 -12.82
N ALA A 262 -3.27 7.53 -12.36
CA ALA A 262 -4.62 7.19 -12.82
C ALA A 262 -5.67 7.89 -11.95
N LEU A 263 -6.34 8.92 -12.49
CA LEU A 263 -7.42 9.65 -11.84
C LEU A 263 -8.75 9.31 -12.50
N GLY A 264 -9.53 8.40 -11.90
CA GLY A 264 -10.80 7.99 -12.47
C GLY A 264 -11.36 6.70 -11.89
N GLY A 265 -12.34 6.12 -12.60
CA GLY A 265 -12.93 4.83 -12.22
C GLY A 265 -12.04 3.62 -12.57
N GLY A 266 -12.65 2.43 -12.55
CA GLY A 266 -11.97 1.16 -12.85
C GLY A 266 -11.37 1.13 -14.26
N VAL A 267 -12.11 1.61 -15.27
CA VAL A 267 -11.63 1.70 -16.68
C VAL A 267 -10.32 2.50 -16.78
N VAL A 268 -10.27 3.69 -16.18
CA VAL A 268 -9.07 4.54 -16.21
C VAL A 268 -7.89 3.84 -15.52
N SER A 269 -8.14 3.24 -14.36
CA SER A 269 -7.12 2.52 -13.58
C SER A 269 -6.53 1.34 -14.36
N ASP A 270 -7.40 0.56 -15.00
CA ASP A 270 -7.01 -0.59 -15.80
C ASP A 270 -6.19 -0.20 -17.04
N ILE A 271 -6.65 0.80 -17.81
CA ILE A 271 -5.94 1.28 -18.99
C ILE A 271 -4.59 1.88 -18.58
N ALA A 272 -4.57 2.76 -17.56
CA ALA A 272 -3.35 3.42 -17.11
C ALA A 272 -2.34 2.43 -16.54
N GLY A 273 -2.79 1.48 -15.71
CA GLY A 273 -1.94 0.44 -15.15
C GLY A 273 -1.38 -0.49 -16.23
N PHE A 274 -2.19 -0.88 -17.23
CA PHE A 274 -1.73 -1.70 -18.33
C PHE A 274 -0.74 -0.95 -19.22
N ALA A 275 -1.02 0.32 -19.51
CA ALA A 275 -0.11 1.18 -20.25
C ALA A 275 1.24 1.35 -19.51
N ALA A 276 1.20 1.55 -18.19
CA ALA A 276 2.39 1.66 -17.35
C ALA A 276 3.21 0.35 -17.33
N SER A 277 2.55 -0.81 -17.29
CA SER A 277 3.22 -2.12 -17.28
C SER A 277 4.02 -2.42 -18.54
N THR A 278 3.64 -1.81 -19.66
CA THR A 278 4.19 -2.08 -20.99
C THR A 278 5.09 -0.94 -21.50
N TRP A 279 4.87 0.30 -21.06
CA TRP A 279 5.70 1.44 -21.42
C TRP A 279 7.13 1.26 -20.91
N LEU A 280 8.10 1.25 -21.84
CA LEU A 280 9.51 0.98 -21.55
C LEU A 280 9.77 -0.34 -20.77
N ARG A 281 8.85 -1.31 -20.88
CA ARG A 281 8.80 -2.58 -20.13
C ARG A 281 8.49 -2.44 -18.64
N GLY A 282 7.82 -1.35 -18.25
CA GLY A 282 7.36 -1.11 -16.89
C GLY A 282 7.85 0.23 -16.37
N VAL A 283 6.90 1.11 -16.09
CA VAL A 283 7.09 2.31 -15.26
C VAL A 283 6.14 2.27 -14.07
N SER A 284 6.50 2.98 -13.00
CA SER A 284 5.66 3.06 -11.81
C SER A 284 4.38 3.83 -12.09
N TRP A 285 3.30 3.45 -11.41
CA TRP A 285 2.03 4.17 -11.47
C TRP A 285 1.35 4.22 -10.10
N ALA A 286 0.46 5.18 -9.91
CA ALA A 286 -0.36 5.29 -8.69
C ALA A 286 -1.84 5.51 -9.05
N GLY A 287 -2.74 5.09 -8.16
CA GLY A 287 -4.18 5.19 -8.35
C GLY A 287 -4.83 6.26 -7.48
N LEU A 288 -5.73 7.05 -8.08
CA LEU A 288 -6.67 7.95 -7.42
C LEU A 288 -8.10 7.56 -7.88
N PRO A 289 -8.65 6.46 -7.35
CA PRO A 289 -9.97 5.99 -7.73
C PRO A 289 -11.04 7.04 -7.39
N SER A 290 -11.91 7.35 -8.35
CA SER A 290 -12.99 8.35 -8.20
C SER A 290 -14.40 7.74 -8.14
N THR A 291 -14.51 6.41 -8.18
CA THR A 291 -15.78 5.69 -8.06
C THR A 291 -15.71 4.69 -6.92
N LEU A 292 -16.84 4.41 -6.27
CA LEU A 292 -16.88 3.47 -5.15
C LEU A 292 -16.40 2.09 -5.61
N LEU A 293 -16.79 1.65 -6.81
CA LEU A 293 -16.36 0.37 -7.39
C LEU A 293 -14.84 0.30 -7.54
N ALA A 294 -14.20 1.39 -7.99
CA ALA A 294 -12.75 1.42 -8.13
C ALA A 294 -12.06 1.38 -6.76
N MET A 295 -12.58 2.09 -5.76
CA MET A 295 -12.01 2.11 -4.40
C MET A 295 -12.08 0.75 -3.70
N VAL A 296 -13.19 0.02 -3.84
CA VAL A 296 -13.41 -1.25 -3.12
C VAL A 296 -12.96 -2.48 -3.89
N ASP A 297 -12.79 -2.35 -5.21
CA ASP A 297 -12.39 -3.45 -6.08
C ASP A 297 -11.26 -3.02 -7.03
N ALA A 298 -11.53 -2.39 -8.17
CA ALA A 298 -10.59 -2.34 -9.31
C ALA A 298 -9.18 -1.78 -9.00
N SER A 299 -9.05 -0.81 -8.09
CA SER A 299 -7.76 -0.19 -7.77
C SER A 299 -6.84 -1.05 -6.90
N VAL A 300 -7.35 -2.15 -6.32
CA VAL A 300 -6.60 -3.02 -5.40
C VAL A 300 -6.34 -4.39 -6.04
N GLY A 301 -5.07 -4.80 -6.00
CA GLY A 301 -4.62 -6.15 -6.37
C GLY A 301 -3.95 -6.27 -7.74
N GLY A 302 -3.60 -5.15 -8.38
CA GLY A 302 -2.63 -5.07 -9.47
C GLY A 302 -3.05 -5.69 -10.80
N LYS A 303 -4.31 -6.11 -10.94
CA LYS A 303 -4.84 -6.51 -12.24
C LYS A 303 -5.02 -5.25 -13.07
N THR A 304 -4.47 -5.27 -14.27
CA THR A 304 -4.60 -4.17 -15.23
C THR A 304 -4.84 -4.81 -16.58
N ALA A 305 -5.88 -4.38 -17.29
CA ALA A 305 -6.26 -5.02 -18.55
C ALA A 305 -7.06 -4.10 -19.47
N VAL A 306 -7.12 -4.51 -20.73
CA VAL A 306 -8.06 -3.97 -21.72
C VAL A 306 -8.84 -5.11 -22.35
N ASP A 307 -10.02 -4.77 -22.86
CA ASP A 307 -10.87 -5.68 -23.60
C ASP A 307 -10.32 -5.92 -25.01
N PHE A 308 -10.56 -7.12 -25.53
CA PHE A 308 -10.18 -7.51 -26.89
C PHE A 308 -11.36 -8.14 -27.61
N GLY A 309 -12.04 -7.36 -28.45
CA GLY A 309 -13.29 -7.76 -29.09
C GLY A 309 -14.38 -8.00 -28.04
N ILE A 310 -14.93 -9.22 -28.00
CA ILE A 310 -15.94 -9.62 -26.99
C ILE A 310 -15.31 -10.10 -25.67
N ALA A 311 -13.99 -10.27 -25.62
CA ALA A 311 -13.32 -10.83 -24.46
C ALA A 311 -12.95 -9.72 -23.47
N LYS A 312 -13.74 -9.59 -22.40
CA LYS A 312 -13.50 -8.63 -21.30
C LYS A 312 -12.19 -8.95 -20.57
N ASN A 313 -11.38 -7.92 -20.28
CA ASN A 313 -10.12 -8.01 -19.52
C ASN A 313 -9.11 -9.05 -20.04
N ALA A 314 -9.18 -9.41 -21.33
CA ALA A 314 -8.43 -10.54 -21.87
C ALA A 314 -6.95 -10.24 -22.11
N VAL A 315 -6.59 -8.97 -22.33
CA VAL A 315 -5.21 -8.54 -22.59
C VAL A 315 -4.76 -7.65 -21.44
N GLY A 316 -3.82 -8.12 -20.63
CA GLY A 316 -3.44 -7.41 -19.41
C GLY A 316 -2.16 -7.91 -18.76
N ALA A 317 -1.85 -7.35 -17.60
CA ALA A 317 -0.71 -7.70 -16.76
C ALA A 317 -1.06 -7.56 -15.28
N PHE A 318 -0.36 -8.35 -14.45
CA PHE A 318 -0.27 -8.08 -13.01
C PHE A 318 0.82 -7.02 -12.79
N TRP A 319 0.42 -5.77 -12.54
CA TRP A 319 1.32 -4.63 -12.35
C TRP A 319 0.84 -3.77 -11.17
N GLN A 320 1.46 -3.97 -10.00
CA GLN A 320 1.05 -3.29 -8.78
C GLN A 320 1.32 -1.77 -8.86
N PRO A 321 0.41 -0.92 -8.34
CA PRO A 321 0.70 0.49 -8.17
C PRO A 321 1.74 0.70 -7.06
N THR A 322 2.36 1.88 -7.02
CA THR A 322 3.21 2.31 -5.90
C THR A 322 2.41 2.80 -4.70
N GLY A 323 1.12 3.06 -4.89
CA GLY A 323 0.17 3.49 -3.87
C GLY A 323 -1.20 3.79 -4.48
N VAL A 324 -2.23 3.75 -3.64
CA VAL A 324 -3.61 4.10 -4.01
C VAL A 324 -4.16 5.04 -2.94
N ALA A 325 -4.83 6.12 -3.34
CA ALA A 325 -5.51 7.00 -2.39
C ALA A 325 -7.00 7.07 -2.71
N CYS A 326 -7.80 6.47 -1.84
CA CYS A 326 -9.25 6.48 -1.87
C CYS A 326 -9.76 7.70 -1.09
N ASP A 327 -9.85 8.83 -1.77
CA ASP A 327 -10.48 10.04 -1.23
C ASP A 327 -12.00 9.94 -1.39
N VAL A 328 -12.70 9.66 -0.28
CA VAL A 328 -14.16 9.43 -0.34
C VAL A 328 -14.95 10.69 -0.68
N ALA A 329 -14.34 11.89 -0.61
CA ALA A 329 -14.99 13.13 -1.04
C ALA A 329 -15.28 13.12 -2.56
N LEU A 330 -14.46 12.44 -3.36
CA LEU A 330 -14.67 12.32 -4.81
C LEU A 330 -15.99 11.62 -5.15
N LEU A 331 -16.46 10.73 -4.26
CA LEU A 331 -17.71 9.99 -4.42
C LEU A 331 -18.93 10.90 -4.42
N GLN A 332 -18.85 12.16 -3.97
CA GLN A 332 -19.97 13.11 -4.04
C GLN A 332 -20.40 13.41 -5.49
N THR A 333 -19.46 13.29 -6.43
CA THR A 333 -19.72 13.58 -7.85
C THR A 333 -20.06 12.34 -8.68
N GLU A 334 -19.99 11.14 -8.09
CA GLU A 334 -20.29 9.90 -8.79
C GLU A 334 -21.79 9.82 -9.18
N PRO A 335 -22.15 9.42 -10.41
CA PRO A 335 -23.56 9.22 -10.76
C PRO A 335 -24.23 8.16 -9.87
N ASP A 336 -25.45 8.44 -9.41
CA ASP A 336 -26.22 7.58 -8.49
C ASP A 336 -26.29 6.12 -8.93
N ARG A 337 -26.51 5.87 -10.23
CA ARG A 337 -26.57 4.49 -10.76
C ARG A 337 -25.25 3.74 -10.56
N GLY A 338 -24.11 4.40 -10.81
CA GLY A 338 -22.78 3.82 -10.64
C GLY A 338 -22.50 3.51 -9.16
N TYR A 339 -22.75 4.50 -8.30
CA TYR A 339 -22.58 4.37 -6.85
C TYR A 339 -23.43 3.21 -6.28
N ARG A 340 -24.72 3.14 -6.63
CA ARG A 340 -25.61 2.06 -6.17
C ARG A 340 -25.21 0.69 -6.72
N SER A 341 -24.71 0.63 -7.95
CA SER A 341 -24.16 -0.62 -8.51
C SER A 341 -22.95 -1.08 -7.72
N ALA A 342 -22.05 -0.17 -7.35
CA ALA A 342 -20.87 -0.45 -6.55
C ALA A 342 -21.17 -0.94 -5.13
N LEU A 343 -22.31 -0.55 -4.54
CA LEU A 343 -22.73 -1.08 -3.24
C LEU A 343 -22.94 -2.60 -3.25
N SER A 344 -23.22 -3.21 -4.42
CA SER A 344 -23.33 -4.67 -4.52
C SER A 344 -21.99 -5.37 -4.23
N GLU A 345 -20.87 -4.76 -4.64
CA GLU A 345 -19.51 -5.22 -4.34
C GLU A 345 -19.12 -5.04 -2.87
N VAL A 346 -19.62 -3.98 -2.23
CA VAL A 346 -19.47 -3.79 -0.78
C VAL A 346 -20.21 -4.89 -0.01
N VAL A 347 -21.46 -5.18 -0.38
CA VAL A 347 -22.25 -6.28 0.22
C VAL A 347 -21.55 -7.62 -0.02
N LYS A 348 -21.06 -7.87 -1.24
CA LYS A 348 -20.30 -9.08 -1.57
C LYS A 348 -19.10 -9.24 -0.64
N THR A 349 -18.35 -8.16 -0.41
CA THR A 349 -17.17 -8.18 0.46
C THR A 349 -17.53 -8.49 1.92
N ALA A 350 -18.62 -7.91 2.42
CA ALA A 350 -19.13 -8.19 3.76
C ALA A 350 -19.47 -9.69 3.92
N LEU A 351 -20.15 -10.27 2.94
CA LEU A 351 -20.53 -11.69 2.94
C LEU A 351 -19.33 -12.64 2.83
N ILE A 352 -18.28 -12.23 2.11
CA ILE A 352 -17.07 -13.05 1.93
C ILE A 352 -16.25 -13.11 3.22
N GLY A 353 -16.12 -12.02 3.97
CA GLY A 353 -15.10 -11.98 5.02
C GLY A 353 -15.16 -10.89 6.08
N ASP A 354 -16.20 -10.05 6.14
CA ASP A 354 -16.32 -9.05 7.21
C ASP A 354 -17.77 -8.94 7.74
N PRO A 355 -18.12 -9.72 8.78
CA PRO A 355 -19.42 -9.62 9.44
C PRO A 355 -19.71 -8.24 10.05
N ALA A 356 -18.67 -7.50 10.48
CA ALA A 356 -18.85 -6.16 11.03
C ALA A 356 -19.13 -5.13 9.93
N LEU A 357 -18.61 -5.33 8.71
CA LEU A 357 -19.06 -4.58 7.54
C LEU A 357 -20.54 -4.84 7.24
N LEU A 358 -21.01 -6.09 7.37
CA LEU A 358 -22.43 -6.40 7.17
C LEU A 358 -23.31 -5.65 8.18
N THR A 359 -22.96 -5.67 9.47
CA THR A 359 -23.65 -4.88 10.50
C THR A 359 -23.59 -3.38 10.21
N LEU A 360 -22.47 -2.87 9.70
CA LEU A 360 -22.33 -1.47 9.32
C LEU A 360 -23.30 -1.10 8.18
N LEU A 361 -23.39 -1.95 7.15
CA LEU A 361 -24.32 -1.77 6.02
C LEU A 361 -25.79 -1.72 6.47
N GLU A 362 -26.16 -2.55 7.45
CA GLU A 362 -27.52 -2.60 8.01
C GLU A 362 -27.83 -1.38 8.89
N THR A 363 -26.90 -1.00 9.76
CA THR A 363 -27.11 0.03 10.79
C THR A 363 -26.88 1.46 10.30
N ARG A 364 -26.07 1.65 9.25
CA ARG A 364 -25.72 2.97 8.68
C ARG A 364 -26.21 3.15 7.25
N ARG A 365 -27.18 2.35 6.79
CA ARG A 365 -27.75 2.39 5.44
C ARG A 365 -28.01 3.81 4.92
N ASP A 366 -28.71 4.63 5.70
CA ASP A 366 -29.11 5.96 5.23
C ASP A 366 -27.91 6.90 5.09
N ALA A 367 -26.92 6.79 5.99
CA ALA A 367 -25.67 7.55 5.89
C ALA A 367 -24.84 7.11 4.67
N ILE A 368 -24.80 5.81 4.37
CA ILE A 368 -24.15 5.27 3.16
C ILE A 368 -24.84 5.81 1.90
N LEU A 369 -26.18 5.72 1.82
CA LEU A 369 -26.92 6.24 0.67
C LEU A 369 -26.81 7.76 0.52
N ALA A 370 -26.65 8.49 1.62
CA ALA A 370 -26.36 9.92 1.63
C ALA A 370 -24.88 10.27 1.40
N ARG A 371 -24.02 9.25 1.22
CA ARG A 371 -22.58 9.37 0.99
C ARG A 371 -21.85 10.13 2.11
N ASP A 372 -22.26 9.90 3.37
CA ASP A 372 -21.61 10.49 4.55
C ASP A 372 -20.10 10.13 4.59
N PRO A 373 -19.18 11.11 4.54
CA PRO A 373 -17.75 10.83 4.41
C PRO A 373 -17.20 9.94 5.53
N ALA A 374 -17.56 10.19 6.79
CA ALA A 374 -17.08 9.40 7.92
C ALA A 374 -17.50 7.93 7.83
N THR A 375 -18.76 7.68 7.43
CA THR A 375 -19.27 6.33 7.19
C THR A 375 -18.58 5.68 5.99
N LEU A 376 -18.34 6.43 4.91
CA LEU A 376 -17.71 5.89 3.69
C LEU A 376 -16.23 5.56 3.88
N VAL A 377 -15.48 6.33 4.68
CA VAL A 377 -14.09 5.97 5.03
C VAL A 377 -14.05 4.57 5.65
N GLU A 378 -14.92 4.30 6.63
CA GLU A 378 -14.96 2.98 7.28
C GLU A 378 -15.41 1.87 6.32
N VAL A 379 -16.43 2.11 5.49
CA VAL A 379 -16.91 1.15 4.48
C VAL A 379 -15.80 0.78 3.50
N VAL A 380 -15.17 1.79 2.88
CA VAL A 380 -14.12 1.57 1.89
C VAL A 380 -12.91 0.90 2.54
N ARG A 381 -12.48 1.35 3.72
CA ARG A 381 -11.36 0.76 4.45
C ARG A 381 -11.58 -0.73 4.74
N ARG A 382 -12.76 -1.11 5.21
CA ARG A 382 -13.12 -2.52 5.46
C ARG A 382 -13.06 -3.36 4.18
N CYS A 383 -13.61 -2.84 3.08
CA CYS A 383 -13.52 -3.52 1.79
C CYS A 383 -12.07 -3.75 1.36
N VAL A 384 -11.24 -2.71 1.44
CA VAL A 384 -9.82 -2.75 1.10
C VAL A 384 -9.08 -3.75 2.01
N VAL A 385 -9.37 -3.80 3.32
CA VAL A 385 -8.77 -4.76 4.25
C VAL A 385 -9.09 -6.21 3.85
N VAL A 386 -10.36 -6.53 3.57
CA VAL A 386 -10.75 -7.88 3.12
C VAL A 386 -10.04 -8.24 1.82
N LYS A 387 -10.05 -7.34 0.85
CA LYS A 387 -9.43 -7.57 -0.46
C LYS A 387 -7.91 -7.69 -0.36
N ALA A 388 -7.25 -6.83 0.39
CA ALA A 388 -5.82 -6.91 0.66
C ALA A 388 -5.45 -8.23 1.35
N GLY A 389 -6.27 -8.71 2.29
CA GLY A 389 -6.09 -9.99 2.96
C GLY A 389 -6.20 -11.20 2.03
N VAL A 390 -7.07 -11.14 1.02
CA VAL A 390 -7.18 -12.17 -0.03
C VAL A 390 -5.98 -12.09 -0.99
N VAL A 391 -5.68 -10.91 -1.53
CA VAL A 391 -4.58 -10.68 -2.49
C VAL A 391 -3.23 -11.04 -1.89
N SER A 392 -2.98 -10.70 -0.62
CA SER A 392 -1.70 -10.97 0.06
C SER A 392 -1.43 -12.48 0.25
N ARG A 393 -2.49 -13.29 0.24
CA ARG A 393 -2.42 -14.76 0.35
C ARG A 393 -2.45 -15.45 -1.01
N ASP A 394 -3.04 -14.81 -2.02
CA ASP A 394 -3.17 -15.32 -3.38
C ASP A 394 -3.11 -14.19 -4.43
N GLU A 395 -1.90 -13.71 -4.71
CA GLU A 395 -1.68 -12.57 -5.61
C GLU A 395 -2.08 -12.89 -7.06
N ARG A 396 -1.81 -14.12 -7.52
CA ARG A 396 -1.94 -14.53 -8.93
C ARG A 396 -3.15 -15.43 -9.22
N GLU A 397 -4.14 -15.44 -8.34
CA GLU A 397 -5.39 -16.19 -8.51
C GLU A 397 -5.21 -17.71 -8.68
N ALA A 398 -4.35 -18.31 -7.88
CA ALA A 398 -4.15 -19.76 -7.87
C ALA A 398 -5.28 -20.53 -7.13
N GLY A 399 -6.13 -19.85 -6.36
CA GLY A 399 -7.26 -20.49 -5.69
C GLY A 399 -8.12 -19.55 -4.85
N LEU A 400 -7.61 -19.10 -3.68
CA LEU A 400 -8.38 -18.32 -2.70
C LEU A 400 -9.03 -17.08 -3.32
N ARG A 401 -8.37 -16.41 -4.26
CA ARG A 401 -8.87 -15.17 -4.89
C ARG A 401 -10.15 -15.40 -5.71
N ALA A 402 -10.46 -16.64 -6.09
CA ALA A 402 -11.73 -17.00 -6.74
C ALA A 402 -12.96 -16.76 -5.84
N THR A 403 -12.79 -16.69 -4.51
CA THR A 403 -13.88 -16.32 -3.58
C THR A 403 -14.45 -14.93 -3.85
N LEU A 404 -13.65 -14.02 -4.43
CA LEU A 404 -14.10 -12.68 -4.85
C LEU A 404 -15.10 -12.73 -6.01
N ASN A 405 -15.30 -13.87 -6.66
CA ASN A 405 -16.27 -14.04 -7.74
C ASN A 405 -17.68 -14.42 -7.24
N LEU A 406 -17.96 -14.31 -5.94
CA LEU A 406 -19.30 -14.53 -5.39
C LEU A 406 -20.35 -13.74 -6.21
N GLY A 407 -21.39 -14.44 -6.67
CA GLY A 407 -22.47 -13.87 -7.50
C GLY A 407 -22.14 -13.67 -8.98
N HIS A 408 -20.86 -13.65 -9.39
CA HIS A 408 -20.46 -13.28 -10.75
C HIS A 408 -20.89 -14.30 -11.82
N THR A 409 -20.96 -15.59 -11.48
CA THR A 409 -21.48 -16.61 -12.40
C THR A 409 -22.92 -16.30 -12.84
N PHE A 410 -23.76 -15.85 -11.92
CA PHE A 410 -25.14 -15.45 -12.23
C PHE A 410 -25.19 -14.04 -12.83
N GLY A 411 -24.40 -13.11 -12.31
CA GLY A 411 -24.31 -11.73 -12.81
C GLY A 411 -23.91 -11.67 -14.30
N HIS A 412 -22.86 -12.38 -14.69
CA HIS A 412 -22.41 -12.43 -16.09
C HIS A 412 -23.47 -13.02 -17.02
N ALA A 413 -24.27 -13.99 -16.56
CA ALA A 413 -25.38 -14.50 -17.36
C ALA A 413 -26.41 -13.38 -17.59
N LEU A 414 -26.82 -12.65 -16.54
CA LEU A 414 -27.77 -11.54 -16.65
C LEU A 414 -27.24 -10.36 -17.47
N GLU A 415 -25.94 -10.08 -17.45
CA GLU A 415 -25.32 -9.01 -18.27
C GLU A 415 -25.25 -9.36 -19.76
N ALA A 416 -25.29 -10.65 -20.10
CA ALA A 416 -25.21 -11.13 -21.48
C ALA A 416 -26.59 -11.22 -22.18
N TYR A 417 -27.68 -11.18 -21.41
CA TYR A 417 -29.07 -11.15 -21.89
C TYR A 417 -29.62 -9.73 -21.84
#